data_AF-A0A2A3H4I9-F1
#
_entry.id   AF-A0A2A3H4I9-F1
#
_cell.length_a   1.000
_cell.length_b   1.000
_cell.length_c   1.000
_cell.angle_alpha   90.00
_cell.angle_beta   90.00
_cell.angle_gamma   90.00
#
_symmetry.space_group_name_H-M   'P 1'
#
loop_
_entity.id
_entity.type
_entity.pdbx_description
1 polymer ?
#
loop_
_entity_poly.entity_id
_entity_poly.type
_entity_poly.pdbx_seq_one_letter_code
_entity_poly.pdbx_strand_id
1 'polypeptide(L)'
;MATLFRRQRRHRWASATLMAALATALALVTGGSPALAGVAAGGAPSATSSAVTTTAATVSDSASTGTSDGTASRAPGGASGGIAPALSCADLGSEDLASAVPGVPFEITSATGMAAGSNTLGAWAACDVKGVIAPQIHFEIRLPETGWQGDYLQLGCGGLCGSVNTGSAPASAGCVPLTEGAFAVASSDEGHYQGGGLFSTDPTLRADFGYRSDHLLAQAAKAVVKAYYGRPAGHAYFDGCSQGGHQALTEAQRYPTDFDGVVAGAPANNFTALNTFSHAWTAQSVFLDGGPATITTADLAPLHAAVLKGCGATDGIIADPLSCTWDPAAVKCRAGQASTAAEYCLTEDQVTTVRRIYAGPTDEHGRLLYPGHQLRGSEPNWAGIIVPATADGTTGDMNFVRETLRYQVYDSPRPTLTYQDVEFTEASYERIMRPNEGMYDATDPDLRAFKAAGGKLILWHGLGDQHIPAVGTMAYYRAVQKATGSAGATEDFARLFLLPGVAHCGGGQGPNSFDALTALVDWVTEGRAPDSLLTESVDGSGNATAARPVYPFPYVAENTTGGPADEADSYRPVRSAAEANLALKWLGSFRSGYETVGNWVGGRWVVTKGKA
;
A
#
# COMPACT_ATOMS: atom_id res chain seq x y z
N MET A 1 -12.65 39.01 64.93
CA MET A 1 -12.97 39.01 63.47
C MET A 1 -11.85 39.68 62.67
N ALA A 2 -10.61 39.24 62.92
CA ALA A 2 -9.39 39.79 62.34
C ALA A 2 -8.38 38.64 62.20
N THR A 3 -8.78 37.58 61.48
CA THR A 3 -7.93 36.40 61.24
C THR A 3 -8.37 35.59 60.02
N LEU A 4 -8.97 36.25 59.01
CA LEU A 4 -9.35 35.60 57.74
C LEU A 4 -8.96 36.38 56.48
N PHE A 5 -8.35 37.57 56.60
CA PHE A 5 -7.97 38.40 55.44
C PHE A 5 -6.46 38.42 55.10
N ARG A 6 -5.63 37.58 55.74
CA ARG A 6 -4.18 37.51 55.45
C ARG A 6 -3.73 36.30 54.60
N ARG A 7 -4.64 35.39 54.21
CA ARG A 7 -4.29 34.24 53.35
C ARG A 7 -4.58 34.43 51.85
N GLN A 8 -5.31 35.47 51.43
CA GLN A 8 -5.64 35.70 50.01
C GLN A 8 -4.71 36.67 49.24
N ARG A 9 -3.67 37.25 49.86
CA ARG A 9 -2.68 38.09 49.15
C ARG A 9 -1.35 37.42 48.81
N ARG A 10 -1.12 36.16 49.21
CA ARG A 10 0.09 35.39 48.83
C ARG A 10 -0.07 34.45 47.62
N HIS A 11 -1.27 34.28 47.08
CA HIS A 11 -1.51 33.45 45.89
C HIS A 11 -1.65 34.22 44.57
N ARG A 12 -1.47 35.55 44.56
CA ARG A 12 -1.53 36.36 43.33
C ARG A 12 -0.18 36.77 42.75
N TRP A 13 0.93 36.36 43.36
CA TRP A 13 2.29 36.63 42.85
C TRP A 13 3.06 35.37 42.45
N ALA A 14 2.48 34.18 42.62
CA ALA A 14 3.04 32.92 42.13
C ALA A 14 2.47 32.50 40.75
N SER A 15 1.47 33.21 40.24
CA SER A 15 0.80 32.89 38.96
C SER A 15 1.25 33.79 37.79
N ALA A 16 2.09 34.80 38.04
CA ALA A 16 2.62 35.68 36.99
C ALA A 16 4.04 35.30 36.53
N THR A 17 4.80 34.57 37.34
CA THR A 17 6.14 34.04 36.99
C THR A 17 6.11 32.60 36.44
N LEU A 18 4.96 31.93 36.47
CA LEU A 18 4.78 30.59 35.86
C LEU A 18 4.28 30.65 34.41
N MET A 19 3.75 31.80 33.95
CA MET A 19 3.35 32.02 32.55
C MET A 19 4.46 32.59 31.66
N ALA A 20 5.61 33.01 32.21
CA ALA A 20 6.76 33.47 31.43
C ALA A 20 7.82 32.38 31.20
N ALA A 21 7.72 31.22 31.85
CA ALA A 21 8.62 30.08 31.65
C ALA A 21 8.06 28.97 30.74
N LEU A 22 6.80 29.07 30.32
CA LEU A 22 6.18 28.14 29.35
C LEU A 22 6.22 28.64 27.90
N ALA A 23 6.68 29.86 27.65
CA ALA A 23 6.81 30.44 26.30
C ALA A 23 8.23 30.31 25.70
N THR A 24 9.12 29.53 26.32
CA THR A 24 10.50 29.30 25.83
C THR A 24 10.91 27.83 25.82
N ALA A 25 9.93 26.90 25.89
CA ALA A 25 10.15 25.46 25.71
C ALA A 25 9.28 24.89 24.56
N LEU A 26 8.84 25.75 23.63
CA LEU A 26 8.07 25.38 22.45
C LEU A 26 8.74 25.89 21.17
N ALA A 27 10.05 25.66 21.05
CA ALA A 27 10.84 25.98 19.85
C ALA A 27 11.95 24.95 19.56
N LEU A 28 11.82 23.71 20.05
CA LEU A 28 12.84 22.67 19.85
C LEU A 28 12.24 21.26 19.78
N VAL A 29 11.10 21.10 19.11
CA VAL A 29 10.66 19.82 18.51
C VAL A 29 9.81 20.15 17.27
N THR A 30 10.45 20.73 16.26
CA THR A 30 9.93 20.76 14.89
C THR A 30 10.96 20.05 14.01
N GLY A 31 11.07 18.74 14.21
CA GLY A 31 11.70 17.86 13.23
C GLY A 31 10.73 17.69 12.08
N GLY A 32 10.89 18.52 11.05
CA GLY A 32 10.21 18.32 9.78
C GLY A 32 10.62 16.99 9.16
N SER A 33 9.64 16.25 8.67
CA SER A 33 9.84 15.12 7.77
C SER A 33 10.69 15.57 6.57
N PRO A 34 11.83 14.94 6.26
CA PRO A 34 12.43 15.11 4.95
C PRO A 34 11.61 14.30 3.96
N ALA A 35 11.00 14.99 3.01
CA ALA A 35 10.67 14.42 1.72
C ALA A 35 11.94 13.78 1.14
N LEU A 36 11.84 12.53 0.72
CA LEU A 36 12.89 11.81 -0.01
C LEU A 36 13.08 12.49 -1.37
N ALA A 37 14.02 13.43 -1.43
CA ALA A 37 14.53 13.98 -2.68
C ALA A 37 15.69 13.09 -3.16
N GLY A 38 15.56 12.57 -4.39
CA GLY A 38 16.61 11.79 -5.05
C GLY A 38 17.93 12.56 -5.16
N VAL A 39 19.02 11.90 -4.77
CA VAL A 39 20.37 12.43 -4.91
C VAL A 39 20.88 12.10 -6.31
N ALA A 40 20.88 13.08 -7.20
CA ALA A 40 21.71 13.10 -8.39
C ALA A 40 23.10 13.64 -8.02
N ALA A 41 24.14 12.83 -8.26
CA ALA A 41 25.53 13.27 -8.11
C ALA A 41 25.90 14.27 -9.21
N GLY A 42 26.52 15.39 -8.81
CA GLY A 42 26.75 16.55 -9.66
C GLY A 42 27.98 16.50 -10.56
N GLY A 43 27.96 17.40 -11.55
CA GLY A 43 29.09 17.88 -12.31
C GLY A 43 28.76 19.25 -12.93
N ALA A 44 29.26 20.33 -12.32
CA ALA A 44 29.27 21.69 -12.87
C ALA A 44 30.61 21.90 -13.67
N PRO A 45 30.85 23.02 -14.42
CA PRO A 45 30.14 24.30 -14.35
C PRO A 45 29.95 25.10 -15.67
N SER A 46 29.20 26.20 -15.51
CA SER A 46 29.30 27.51 -16.20
C SER A 46 28.50 27.72 -17.49
N ALA A 47 27.44 28.54 -17.42
CA ALA A 47 27.36 29.83 -18.13
C ALA A 47 26.00 30.53 -17.93
N THR A 48 26.08 31.72 -17.31
CA THR A 48 25.31 32.95 -17.51
C THR A 48 23.90 32.92 -18.15
N SER A 49 22.97 33.47 -17.37
CA SER A 49 21.64 33.97 -17.70
C SER A 49 21.54 34.87 -18.94
N SER A 50 20.45 34.73 -19.70
CA SER A 50 19.64 35.86 -20.19
C SER A 50 18.25 35.38 -20.61
N ALA A 51 17.22 36.05 -20.09
CA ALA A 51 15.83 35.87 -20.45
C ALA A 51 15.52 36.59 -21.78
N VAL A 52 14.68 35.98 -22.63
CA VAL A 52 14.03 36.67 -23.75
C VAL A 52 12.57 36.26 -23.81
N THR A 53 11.72 37.24 -23.56
CA THR A 53 10.28 37.28 -23.82
C THR A 53 10.02 37.19 -25.32
N THR A 54 9.06 36.37 -25.77
CA THR A 54 8.56 36.43 -27.16
C THR A 54 7.05 36.60 -27.19
N THR A 55 6.65 37.68 -27.85
CA THR A 55 5.30 38.14 -28.17
C THR A 55 4.72 37.37 -29.36
N ALA A 56 3.41 37.17 -29.31
CA ALA A 56 2.59 36.64 -30.40
C ALA A 56 2.52 37.59 -31.61
N ALA A 57 2.40 37.02 -32.81
CA ALA A 57 1.86 37.70 -33.98
C ALA A 57 1.14 36.69 -34.90
N THR A 58 -0.12 36.99 -35.17
CA THR A 58 -1.02 36.36 -36.14
C THR A 58 -0.81 36.95 -37.55
N VAL A 59 -0.83 36.14 -38.60
CA VAL A 59 -1.18 36.58 -39.97
C VAL A 59 -1.94 35.45 -40.70
N SER A 60 -3.04 35.80 -41.35
CA SER A 60 -3.95 34.94 -42.11
C SER A 60 -3.73 34.98 -43.63
N ASP A 61 -4.18 33.90 -44.29
CA ASP A 61 -4.66 33.74 -45.68
C ASP A 61 -3.67 33.90 -46.86
N SER A 62 -3.72 33.12 -47.96
CA SER A 62 -4.86 32.51 -48.68
C SER A 62 -4.39 31.49 -49.76
N ALA A 63 -5.37 30.78 -50.36
CA ALA A 63 -5.35 29.50 -51.08
C ALA A 63 -4.76 29.39 -52.51
N SER A 64 -4.49 28.15 -52.97
CA SER A 64 -5.04 27.58 -54.23
C SER A 64 -4.78 26.05 -54.37
N THR A 65 -5.48 25.45 -55.31
CA THR A 65 -6.05 24.09 -55.45
C THR A 65 -5.16 22.95 -55.98
N GLY A 66 -5.46 21.70 -55.57
CA GLY A 66 -5.12 20.47 -56.28
C GLY A 66 -5.86 19.24 -55.70
N THR A 67 -6.63 18.53 -56.54
CA THR A 67 -7.47 17.36 -56.23
C THR A 67 -6.72 16.03 -56.38
N SER A 68 -6.85 15.08 -55.44
CA SER A 68 -7.05 13.64 -55.70
C SER A 68 -7.23 12.82 -54.40
N ASP A 69 -8.36 12.11 -54.35
CA ASP A 69 -8.68 10.79 -53.77
C ASP A 69 -8.08 10.32 -52.42
N GLY A 70 -8.98 10.20 -51.43
CA GLY A 70 -9.39 8.85 -51.00
C GLY A 70 -8.68 8.20 -49.80
N THR A 71 -8.72 8.81 -48.62
CA THR A 71 -8.76 8.06 -47.35
C THR A 71 -9.67 8.81 -46.38
N ALA A 72 -10.80 8.20 -46.02
CA ALA A 72 -11.70 8.74 -45.01
C ALA A 72 -10.97 8.82 -43.66
N SER A 73 -10.46 10.00 -43.33
CA SER A 73 -10.07 10.30 -41.95
C SER A 73 -11.37 10.41 -41.15
N ARG A 74 -11.54 9.48 -40.22
CA ARG A 74 -12.53 9.60 -39.16
C ARG A 74 -12.14 10.85 -38.37
N ALA A 75 -12.94 11.89 -38.50
CA ALA A 75 -12.89 13.05 -37.62
C ALA A 75 -12.91 12.58 -36.16
N PRO A 76 -12.23 13.30 -35.23
CA PRO A 76 -12.28 12.96 -33.82
C PRO A 76 -13.75 12.97 -33.38
N GLY A 77 -14.21 11.80 -32.95
CA GLY A 77 -15.59 11.58 -32.52
C GLY A 77 -15.94 12.49 -31.36
N GLY A 78 -17.20 12.92 -31.35
CA GLY A 78 -17.74 13.96 -30.48
C GLY A 78 -17.59 13.69 -28.99
N ALA A 79 -17.77 14.78 -28.24
CA ALA A 79 -17.93 14.85 -26.79
C ALA A 79 -18.53 13.56 -26.20
N SER A 80 -17.76 12.86 -25.35
CA SER A 80 -18.22 11.68 -24.62
C SER A 80 -19.30 12.08 -23.61
N GLY A 81 -20.54 11.73 -23.92
CA GLY A 81 -21.70 11.96 -23.04
C GLY A 81 -21.63 11.07 -21.81
N GLY A 82 -20.96 11.53 -20.76
CA GLY A 82 -21.08 10.98 -19.41
C GLY A 82 -22.42 11.33 -18.75
N ILE A 83 -22.75 10.66 -17.66
CA ILE A 83 -23.92 10.94 -16.83
C ILE A 83 -23.70 12.30 -16.14
N ALA A 84 -24.58 13.25 -16.43
CA ALA A 84 -24.56 14.57 -15.79
C ALA A 84 -25.11 14.50 -14.36
N PRO A 85 -24.64 15.38 -13.44
CA PRO A 85 -25.19 15.45 -12.09
C PRO A 85 -26.63 15.98 -12.10
N ALA A 86 -27.45 15.44 -11.19
CA ALA A 86 -28.82 15.88 -10.95
C ALA A 86 -28.90 17.07 -9.98
N LEU A 87 -27.87 17.26 -9.15
CA LEU A 87 -27.73 18.38 -8.21
C LEU A 87 -26.51 19.23 -8.58
N SER A 88 -26.55 20.52 -8.25
CA SER A 88 -25.31 21.30 -8.25
C SER A 88 -24.43 20.88 -7.06
N CYS A 89 -23.12 21.14 -7.15
CA CYS A 89 -22.22 20.83 -6.04
C CYS A 89 -22.62 21.57 -4.74
N ALA A 90 -23.12 22.81 -4.86
CA ALA A 90 -23.59 23.59 -3.71
C ALA A 90 -24.88 23.02 -3.10
N ASP A 91 -25.81 22.54 -3.93
CA ASP A 91 -27.05 21.93 -3.46
C ASP A 91 -26.77 20.62 -2.71
N LEU A 92 -25.83 19.80 -3.21
CA LEU A 92 -25.39 18.59 -2.52
C LEU A 92 -24.85 18.88 -1.11
N GLY A 93 -24.13 20.00 -0.94
CA GLY A 93 -23.64 20.43 0.38
C GLY A 93 -24.74 20.79 1.38
N SER A 94 -25.99 20.92 0.94
CA SER A 94 -27.15 21.22 1.77
C SER A 94 -28.08 20.02 1.98
N GLU A 95 -27.77 18.86 1.38
CA GLU A 95 -28.56 17.63 1.52
C GLU A 95 -28.40 17.02 2.93
N ASP A 96 -29.52 16.65 3.54
CA ASP A 96 -29.53 15.86 4.78
C ASP A 96 -29.55 14.36 4.44
N LEU A 97 -28.38 13.73 4.51
CA LEU A 97 -28.20 12.31 4.26
C LEU A 97 -27.99 11.49 5.54
N ALA A 98 -28.19 12.07 6.73
CA ALA A 98 -27.86 11.42 8.00
C ALA A 98 -28.62 10.10 8.24
N SER A 99 -29.77 9.93 7.59
CA SER A 99 -30.59 8.69 7.65
C SER A 99 -30.66 7.95 6.31
N ALA A 100 -29.85 8.32 5.32
CA ALA A 100 -29.89 7.72 3.98
C ALA A 100 -29.46 6.24 3.99
N VAL A 101 -28.60 5.86 4.93
CA VAL A 101 -28.11 4.49 5.11
C VAL A 101 -28.43 4.02 6.54
N PRO A 102 -29.26 2.97 6.71
CA PRO A 102 -29.54 2.43 8.04
C PRO A 102 -28.27 1.96 8.75
N GLY A 103 -28.00 2.51 9.94
CA GLY A 103 -26.85 2.13 10.77
C GLY A 103 -25.54 2.85 10.42
N VAL A 104 -25.51 3.69 9.39
CA VAL A 104 -24.34 4.49 9.00
C VAL A 104 -24.70 5.97 8.99
N PRO A 105 -24.80 6.63 10.16
CA PRO A 105 -25.03 8.06 10.22
C PRO A 105 -23.79 8.83 9.73
N PHE A 106 -23.98 9.72 8.76
CA PHE A 106 -22.93 10.59 8.26
C PHE A 106 -23.47 11.97 7.88
N GLU A 107 -22.60 12.96 7.82
CA GLU A 107 -22.92 14.32 7.38
C GLU A 107 -21.91 14.83 6.35
N ILE A 108 -22.39 15.67 5.43
CA ILE A 108 -21.54 16.43 4.51
C ILE A 108 -21.16 17.73 5.22
N THR A 109 -19.86 17.96 5.40
CA THR A 109 -19.33 19.16 6.03
C THR A 109 -18.95 20.25 5.01
N SER A 110 -18.62 19.85 3.77
CA SER A 110 -18.45 20.77 2.66
C SER A 110 -18.68 20.07 1.32
N ALA A 111 -19.25 20.78 0.35
CA ALA A 111 -19.25 20.39 -1.06
C ALA A 111 -18.87 21.60 -1.91
N THR A 112 -17.72 21.54 -2.59
CA THR A 112 -17.18 22.68 -3.35
C THR A 112 -16.67 22.25 -4.71
N GLY A 113 -16.90 23.09 -5.73
CA GLY A 113 -16.35 22.85 -7.07
C GLY A 113 -14.81 22.88 -7.05
N MET A 114 -14.21 21.86 -7.66
CA MET A 114 -12.78 21.68 -7.88
C MET A 114 -12.51 21.82 -9.38
N ALA A 115 -11.64 22.77 -9.73
CA ALA A 115 -11.23 22.95 -11.12
C ALA A 115 -10.41 21.75 -11.60
N ALA A 116 -10.57 21.42 -12.89
CA ALA A 116 -9.81 20.40 -13.60
C ALA A 116 -8.32 20.37 -13.24
N GLY A 117 -7.61 21.50 -13.40
CA GLY A 117 -6.17 21.58 -13.14
C GLY A 117 -5.74 21.34 -11.68
N SER A 118 -6.68 21.34 -10.72
CA SER A 118 -6.41 21.01 -9.32
C SER A 118 -6.59 19.53 -8.99
N ASN A 119 -7.16 18.75 -9.91
CA ASN A 119 -7.40 17.33 -9.71
C ASN A 119 -6.24 16.49 -10.23
N THR A 120 -5.47 15.93 -9.30
CA THR A 120 -4.26 15.13 -9.58
C THR A 120 -4.54 13.78 -10.24
N LEU A 121 -5.79 13.32 -10.29
CA LEU A 121 -6.16 12.04 -10.89
C LEU A 121 -6.24 12.07 -12.41
N GLY A 122 -6.46 13.22 -13.04
CA GLY A 122 -6.78 13.24 -14.48
C GLY A 122 -7.18 14.57 -15.10
N ALA A 123 -7.00 15.69 -14.40
CA ALA A 123 -7.36 17.01 -14.92
C ALA A 123 -8.85 17.17 -15.34
N TRP A 124 -9.79 16.54 -14.64
CA TRP A 124 -11.23 16.72 -14.80
C TRP A 124 -11.83 17.49 -13.62
N ALA A 125 -12.82 18.35 -13.89
CA ALA A 125 -13.52 19.13 -12.86
C ALA A 125 -14.43 18.25 -12.01
N ALA A 126 -14.48 18.53 -10.71
CA ALA A 126 -15.18 17.69 -9.74
C ALA A 126 -15.97 18.52 -8.72
N CYS A 127 -17.02 17.96 -8.17
CA CYS A 127 -17.50 18.37 -6.84
C CYS A 127 -16.66 17.64 -5.78
N ASP A 128 -15.88 18.41 -5.01
CA ASP A 128 -15.11 17.94 -3.85
C ASP A 128 -16.02 17.94 -2.62
N VAL A 129 -16.38 16.75 -2.15
CA VAL A 129 -17.28 16.54 -1.02
C VAL A 129 -16.48 16.02 0.16
N LYS A 130 -16.60 16.68 1.30
CA LYS A 130 -16.00 16.25 2.57
C LYS A 130 -17.10 16.04 3.59
N GLY A 131 -16.87 15.10 4.48
CA GLY A 131 -17.85 14.77 5.50
C GLY A 131 -17.27 13.92 6.62
N VAL A 132 -18.16 13.54 7.54
CA VAL A 132 -17.84 12.71 8.69
C VAL A 132 -18.87 11.60 8.80
N ILE A 133 -18.41 10.35 8.81
CA ILE A 133 -19.20 9.21 9.27
C ILE A 133 -19.00 9.11 10.78
N ALA A 134 -20.12 9.05 11.52
CA ALA A 134 -20.05 9.13 12.97
C ALA A 134 -19.28 7.93 13.57
N PRO A 135 -18.52 8.14 14.67
CA PRO A 135 -18.39 9.44 15.35
C PRO A 135 -17.38 10.39 14.73
N GLN A 136 -16.42 9.91 13.93
CA GLN A 136 -15.25 10.73 13.57
C GLN A 136 -14.45 10.27 12.34
N ILE A 137 -14.98 9.38 11.48
CA ILE A 137 -14.29 8.98 10.25
C ILE A 137 -14.48 10.09 9.22
N HIS A 138 -13.43 10.84 8.91
CA HIS A 138 -13.48 11.88 7.89
C HIS A 138 -13.27 11.26 6.53
N PHE A 139 -14.06 11.72 5.56
CA PHE A 139 -13.96 11.25 4.18
C PHE A 139 -13.87 12.42 3.20
N GLU A 140 -13.32 12.13 2.03
CA GLU A 140 -13.42 12.96 0.83
C GLU A 140 -13.97 12.11 -0.31
N ILE A 141 -14.86 12.68 -1.11
CA ILE A 141 -15.39 12.11 -2.35
C ILE A 141 -15.24 13.15 -3.45
N ARG A 142 -14.56 12.78 -4.54
CA ARG A 142 -14.47 13.56 -5.78
C ARG A 142 -15.48 13.03 -6.78
N LEU A 143 -16.48 13.84 -7.10
CA LEU A 143 -17.56 13.51 -8.03
C LEU A 143 -17.35 14.26 -9.34
N PRO A 144 -17.03 13.61 -10.47
CA PRO A 144 -16.89 14.29 -11.76
C PRO A 144 -18.12 15.13 -12.12
N GLU A 145 -17.93 16.41 -12.47
CA GLU A 145 -19.04 17.28 -12.91
C GLU A 145 -19.49 16.94 -14.34
N THR A 146 -18.59 16.32 -15.12
CA THR A 146 -18.81 15.82 -16.48
C THR A 146 -18.01 14.52 -16.66
N GLY A 147 -18.45 13.65 -17.57
CA GLY A 147 -17.67 12.46 -17.96
C GLY A 147 -17.89 11.21 -17.08
N TRP A 148 -18.62 11.32 -15.97
CA TRP A 148 -18.93 10.17 -15.10
C TRP A 148 -19.62 9.04 -15.87
N GLN A 149 -19.06 7.83 -15.80
CA GLN A 149 -19.58 6.66 -16.53
C GLN A 149 -20.45 5.74 -15.68
N GLY A 150 -20.71 6.13 -14.42
CA GLY A 150 -21.50 5.33 -13.50
C GLY A 150 -20.66 4.53 -12.52
N ASP A 151 -19.34 4.64 -12.52
CA ASP A 151 -18.48 3.83 -11.67
C ASP A 151 -18.13 4.55 -10.36
N TYR A 152 -17.92 3.75 -9.31
CA TYR A 152 -17.43 4.19 -8.01
C TYR A 152 -16.08 3.52 -7.73
N LEU A 153 -15.09 4.29 -7.28
CA LEU A 153 -13.78 3.80 -6.85
C LEU A 153 -13.49 4.25 -5.42
N GLN A 154 -13.23 3.31 -4.53
CA GLN A 154 -12.68 3.59 -3.21
C GLN A 154 -11.17 3.32 -3.19
N LEU A 155 -10.42 4.24 -2.61
CA LEU A 155 -8.97 4.17 -2.50
C LEU A 155 -8.58 3.79 -1.07
N GLY A 156 -7.83 2.70 -0.96
CA GLY A 156 -7.19 2.29 0.29
C GLY A 156 -6.01 3.21 0.65
N CYS A 157 -5.52 3.03 1.88
CA CYS A 157 -4.49 3.89 2.46
C CYS A 157 -3.13 3.15 2.61
N GLY A 158 -2.18 3.75 3.35
CA GLY A 158 -0.87 3.16 3.64
C GLY A 158 -0.42 3.33 5.09
N GLY A 159 0.39 2.38 5.58
CA GLY A 159 0.92 2.41 6.95
C GLY A 159 -0.14 2.14 8.01
N LEU A 160 -0.16 2.94 9.08
CA LEU A 160 -1.16 2.85 10.15
C LEU A 160 -2.35 3.82 9.94
N CYS A 161 -2.43 4.39 8.74
CA CYS A 161 -3.44 5.32 8.21
C CYS A 161 -3.87 6.43 9.19
N GLY A 162 -4.86 7.25 8.86
CA GLY A 162 -5.10 8.54 9.54
C GLY A 162 -4.93 9.76 8.64
N SER A 163 -5.17 9.57 7.33
CA SER A 163 -5.17 10.62 6.32
C SER A 163 -6.05 10.20 5.14
N VAL A 164 -6.80 11.15 4.58
CA VAL A 164 -7.58 10.96 3.35
C VAL A 164 -6.69 11.12 2.13
N ASN A 165 -6.76 10.20 1.16
CA ASN A 165 -6.05 10.31 -0.11
C ASN A 165 -6.96 9.99 -1.30
N THR A 166 -7.42 11.03 -1.98
CA THR A 166 -8.19 10.99 -3.24
C THR A 166 -7.33 11.42 -4.44
N GLY A 167 -6.01 11.50 -4.27
CA GLY A 167 -5.09 12.09 -5.24
C GLY A 167 -4.45 11.12 -6.21
N SER A 168 -4.44 9.82 -5.91
CA SER A 168 -3.79 8.78 -6.72
C SER A 168 -4.33 7.39 -6.36
N ALA A 169 -4.49 6.50 -7.35
CA ALA A 169 -4.72 5.08 -7.10
C ALA A 169 -3.42 4.40 -6.60
N PRO A 170 -3.37 3.85 -5.38
CA PRO A 170 -2.13 3.33 -4.79
C PRO A 170 -1.65 1.99 -5.37
N ALA A 171 -2.51 1.24 -6.07
CA ALA A 171 -2.21 -0.11 -6.56
C ALA A 171 -2.22 -0.25 -8.09
N SER A 172 -2.46 0.84 -8.81
CA SER A 172 -2.52 0.86 -10.28
C SER A 172 -2.08 2.21 -10.82
N ALA A 173 -1.47 2.23 -12.01
CA ALA A 173 -1.08 3.44 -12.72
C ALA A 173 -1.63 3.43 -14.15
N GLY A 174 -1.83 4.61 -14.74
CA GLY A 174 -2.18 4.72 -16.16
C GLY A 174 -3.63 4.36 -16.53
N CYS A 175 -4.52 4.15 -15.56
CA CYS A 175 -5.93 3.83 -15.83
C CYS A 175 -6.64 5.00 -16.53
N VAL A 176 -6.89 4.83 -17.83
CA VAL A 176 -7.51 5.86 -18.67
C VAL A 176 -8.90 6.25 -18.15
N PRO A 177 -9.83 5.31 -17.84
CA PRO A 177 -11.12 5.69 -17.26
C PRO A 177 -11.02 6.55 -15.99
N LEU A 178 -10.03 6.30 -15.12
CA LEU A 178 -9.80 7.13 -13.94
C LEU A 178 -9.33 8.54 -14.31
N THR A 179 -8.39 8.63 -15.24
CA THR A 179 -7.88 9.92 -15.71
C THR A 179 -8.90 10.71 -16.54
N GLU A 180 -9.95 10.09 -17.06
CA GLU A 180 -11.02 10.77 -17.81
C GLU A 180 -12.26 11.08 -16.97
N GLY A 181 -12.23 10.81 -15.65
CA GLY A 181 -13.33 11.12 -14.75
C GLY A 181 -14.50 10.14 -14.86
N ALA A 182 -14.25 8.88 -15.21
CA ALA A 182 -15.28 7.85 -15.26
C ALA A 182 -15.81 7.45 -13.86
N PHE A 183 -15.00 7.65 -12.81
CA PHE A 183 -15.30 7.23 -11.44
C PHE A 183 -15.67 8.41 -10.53
N ALA A 184 -16.64 8.20 -9.66
CA ALA A 184 -16.69 8.89 -8.37
C ALA A 184 -15.63 8.27 -7.45
N VAL A 185 -14.73 9.07 -6.88
CA VAL A 185 -13.57 8.55 -6.13
C VAL A 185 -13.66 8.93 -4.65
N ALA A 186 -13.50 7.98 -3.74
CA ALA A 186 -13.57 8.23 -2.29
C ALA A 186 -12.38 7.67 -1.51
N SER A 187 -12.08 8.30 -0.38
CA SER A 187 -11.12 7.81 0.64
C SER A 187 -11.50 8.35 2.03
N SER A 188 -11.02 7.71 3.10
CA SER A 188 -11.22 8.16 4.49
C SER A 188 -9.94 8.15 5.31
N ASP A 189 -9.99 8.78 6.49
CA ASP A 189 -8.90 8.75 7.47
C ASP A 189 -9.06 7.66 8.54
N GLU A 190 -10.10 6.81 8.44
CA GLU A 190 -10.41 5.74 9.40
C GLU A 190 -10.70 6.19 10.84
N GLY A 191 -10.97 7.47 11.05
CA GLY A 191 -11.36 7.99 12.35
C GLY A 191 -10.23 8.47 13.24
N HIS A 192 -9.00 8.56 12.71
CA HIS A 192 -7.87 9.14 13.41
C HIS A 192 -7.04 10.03 12.49
N TYR A 193 -6.17 10.84 13.11
CA TYR A 193 -5.26 11.73 12.39
C TYR A 193 -3.82 11.35 12.68
N GLN A 194 -2.99 11.50 11.64
CA GLN A 194 -1.54 11.24 11.67
C GLN A 194 -1.22 9.74 11.88
N GLY A 195 -0.22 9.26 11.15
CA GLY A 195 0.21 7.87 11.26
C GLY A 195 0.78 7.53 12.65
N GLY A 196 0.42 6.38 13.19
CA GLY A 196 0.91 5.86 14.47
C GLY A 196 -0.04 4.85 15.09
N GLY A 197 0.39 4.10 16.11
CA GLY A 197 -0.44 3.06 16.74
C GLY A 197 -1.37 3.57 17.83
N LEU A 198 -1.23 4.83 18.29
CA LEU A 198 -1.91 5.34 19.49
C LEU A 198 -3.44 5.33 19.38
N PHE A 199 -4.00 5.48 18.18
CA PHE A 199 -5.46 5.37 17.94
C PHE A 199 -6.01 4.04 18.49
N SER A 200 -5.20 2.98 18.47
CA SER A 200 -5.57 1.65 18.96
C SER A 200 -5.72 1.60 20.48
N THR A 201 -5.59 2.71 21.20
CA THR A 201 -6.07 2.79 22.60
C THR A 201 -7.59 2.95 22.69
N ASP A 202 -8.25 3.35 21.61
CA ASP A 202 -9.70 3.32 21.46
C ASP A 202 -10.14 2.02 20.76
N PRO A 203 -10.97 1.18 21.40
CA PRO A 203 -11.41 -0.08 20.80
C PRO A 203 -12.28 0.10 19.55
N THR A 204 -12.93 1.26 19.39
CA THR A 204 -13.70 1.61 18.19
C THR A 204 -12.77 1.82 17.01
N LEU A 205 -11.69 2.60 17.21
CA LEU A 205 -10.72 2.89 16.16
C LEU A 205 -9.88 1.67 15.79
N ARG A 206 -9.71 0.70 16.71
CA ARG A 206 -9.16 -0.62 16.33
C ARG A 206 -10.00 -1.29 15.25
N ALA A 207 -11.33 -1.23 15.40
CA ALA A 207 -12.24 -1.83 14.44
C ALA A 207 -12.36 -0.99 13.16
N ASP A 208 -12.33 0.34 13.26
CA ASP A 208 -12.33 1.20 12.07
C ASP A 208 -11.14 0.93 11.17
N PHE A 209 -9.92 0.93 11.73
CA PHE A 209 -8.69 0.55 11.02
C PHE A 209 -8.70 -0.92 10.57
N GLY A 210 -9.18 -1.82 11.43
CA GLY A 210 -9.09 -3.26 11.20
C GLY A 210 -10.03 -3.79 10.13
N TYR A 211 -11.25 -3.24 10.03
CA TYR A 211 -12.24 -3.74 9.06
C TYR A 211 -13.45 -2.83 8.78
N ARG A 212 -13.75 -1.82 9.61
CA ARG A 212 -15.07 -1.17 9.55
C ARG A 212 -15.10 0.07 8.67
N SER A 213 -14.03 0.86 8.64
CA SER A 213 -14.08 2.19 8.02
C SER A 213 -14.39 2.13 6.53
N ASP A 214 -13.72 1.24 5.80
CA ASP A 214 -13.87 1.12 4.35
C ASP A 214 -15.29 0.72 3.96
N HIS A 215 -15.87 -0.28 4.63
CA HIS A 215 -17.27 -0.64 4.49
C HIS A 215 -18.23 0.53 4.72
N LEU A 216 -18.05 1.27 5.83
CA LEU A 216 -18.91 2.41 6.14
C LEU A 216 -18.79 3.52 5.09
N LEU A 217 -17.57 3.77 4.60
CA LEU A 217 -17.32 4.70 3.51
C LEU A 217 -18.00 4.25 2.23
N ALA A 218 -17.91 2.97 1.86
CA ALA A 218 -18.54 2.44 0.66
C ALA A 218 -20.05 2.69 0.68
N GLN A 219 -20.70 2.48 1.83
CA GLN A 219 -22.14 2.74 1.98
C GLN A 219 -22.49 4.24 1.91
N ALA A 220 -21.75 5.08 2.63
CA ALA A 220 -21.98 6.53 2.63
C ALA A 220 -21.73 7.14 1.23
N ALA A 221 -20.62 6.78 0.58
CA ALA A 221 -20.26 7.27 -0.74
C ALA A 221 -21.29 6.85 -1.81
N LYS A 222 -21.79 5.61 -1.78
CA LYS A 222 -22.88 5.17 -2.67
C LYS A 222 -24.16 5.98 -2.47
N ALA A 223 -24.48 6.39 -1.24
CA ALA A 223 -25.62 7.26 -0.97
C ALA A 223 -25.39 8.69 -1.50
N VAL A 224 -24.19 9.26 -1.32
CA VAL A 224 -23.80 10.56 -1.87
C VAL A 224 -23.84 10.56 -3.40
N VAL A 225 -23.26 9.54 -4.05
CA VAL A 225 -23.29 9.34 -5.52
C VAL A 225 -24.74 9.29 -6.01
N LYS A 226 -25.60 8.52 -5.33
CA LYS A 226 -27.02 8.42 -5.69
C LYS A 226 -27.75 9.76 -5.58
N ALA A 227 -27.49 10.53 -4.52
CA ALA A 227 -28.08 11.86 -4.35
C ALA A 227 -27.60 12.82 -5.45
N TYR A 228 -26.29 12.87 -5.69
CA TYR A 228 -25.69 13.82 -6.63
C TYR A 228 -26.05 13.57 -8.09
N TYR A 229 -26.00 12.31 -8.55
CA TYR A 229 -26.30 11.96 -9.94
C TYR A 229 -27.75 11.52 -10.19
N GLY A 230 -28.57 11.45 -9.13
CA GLY A 230 -29.96 10.97 -9.21
C GLY A 230 -30.10 9.47 -9.49
N ARG A 231 -29.00 8.71 -9.48
CA ARG A 231 -28.96 7.27 -9.74
C ARG A 231 -27.77 6.62 -9.03
N PRO A 232 -27.87 5.34 -8.60
CA PRO A 232 -26.74 4.65 -8.00
C PRO A 232 -25.61 4.42 -9.01
N ALA A 233 -24.40 4.19 -8.50
CA ALA A 233 -23.30 3.64 -9.29
C ALA A 233 -23.72 2.29 -9.90
N GLY A 234 -23.28 2.04 -11.14
CA GLY A 234 -23.48 0.76 -11.84
C GLY A 234 -22.50 -0.31 -11.38
N HIS A 235 -21.26 0.08 -11.09
CA HIS A 235 -20.23 -0.79 -10.53
C HIS A 235 -19.43 -0.06 -9.44
N ALA A 236 -18.86 -0.83 -8.52
CA ALA A 236 -18.01 -0.36 -7.44
C ALA A 236 -16.66 -1.10 -7.44
N TYR A 237 -15.57 -0.35 -7.32
CA TYR A 237 -14.21 -0.85 -7.33
C TYR A 237 -13.44 -0.40 -6.10
N PHE A 238 -12.45 -1.20 -5.69
CA PHE A 238 -11.48 -0.84 -4.66
C PHE A 238 -10.07 -0.96 -5.21
N ASP A 239 -9.21 0.03 -4.94
CA ASP A 239 -7.78 0.02 -5.29
C ASP A 239 -6.94 0.36 -4.05
N GLY A 240 -6.09 -0.58 -3.63
CA GLY A 240 -5.32 -0.46 -2.39
C GLY A 240 -4.01 -1.24 -2.43
N CYS A 241 -2.93 -0.62 -1.94
CA CYS A 241 -1.63 -1.26 -1.77
C CYS A 241 -1.14 -1.18 -0.32
N SER A 242 -0.38 -2.16 0.18
CA SER A 242 0.09 -2.20 1.58
C SER A 242 -1.06 -2.38 2.56
N GLN A 243 -1.30 -1.42 3.46
CA GLN A 243 -2.51 -1.36 4.29
C GLN A 243 -3.77 -1.30 3.41
N GLY A 244 -3.75 -0.58 2.30
CA GLY A 244 -4.81 -0.62 1.30
C GLY A 244 -5.03 -2.01 0.71
N GLY A 245 -3.97 -2.82 0.55
CA GLY A 245 -4.10 -4.20 0.12
C GLY A 245 -4.71 -5.11 1.20
N HIS A 246 -4.46 -4.80 2.48
CA HIS A 246 -5.17 -5.40 3.61
C HIS A 246 -6.66 -5.03 3.59
N GLN A 247 -6.99 -3.75 3.39
CA GLN A 247 -8.35 -3.24 3.31
C GLN A 247 -9.12 -3.88 2.16
N ALA A 248 -8.51 -3.90 0.97
CA ALA A 248 -9.00 -4.60 -0.21
C ALA A 248 -9.38 -6.07 0.08
N LEU A 249 -8.50 -6.80 0.76
CA LEU A 249 -8.80 -8.18 1.16
C LEU A 249 -9.86 -8.27 2.27
N THR A 250 -9.91 -7.31 3.17
CA THR A 250 -10.93 -7.25 4.22
C THR A 250 -12.32 -7.08 3.61
N GLU A 251 -12.48 -6.18 2.64
CA GLU A 251 -13.70 -5.98 1.87
C GLU A 251 -14.12 -7.28 1.16
N ALA A 252 -13.21 -7.94 0.45
CA ALA A 252 -13.53 -9.22 -0.21
C ALA A 252 -13.90 -10.34 0.78
N GLN A 253 -13.29 -10.38 1.97
CA GLN A 253 -13.51 -11.46 2.96
C GLN A 253 -14.77 -11.26 3.80
N ARG A 254 -15.07 -10.01 4.17
CA ARG A 254 -16.09 -9.64 5.15
C ARG A 254 -17.29 -8.94 4.55
N TYR A 255 -17.10 -8.16 3.49
CA TYR A 255 -18.13 -7.33 2.86
C TYR A 255 -18.24 -7.65 1.36
N PRO A 256 -18.58 -8.91 1.00
CA PRO A 256 -18.43 -9.42 -0.36
C PRO A 256 -19.31 -8.73 -1.41
N THR A 257 -20.21 -7.84 -1.00
CA THR A 257 -21.13 -7.07 -1.87
C THR A 257 -20.79 -5.59 -1.96
N ASP A 258 -19.72 -5.14 -1.32
CA ASP A 258 -19.35 -3.73 -1.33
C ASP A 258 -18.67 -3.34 -2.65
N PHE A 259 -17.96 -4.27 -3.29
CA PHE A 259 -17.25 -4.01 -4.54
C PHE A 259 -17.43 -5.17 -5.52
N ASP A 260 -17.62 -4.82 -6.79
CA ASP A 260 -17.67 -5.77 -7.91
C ASP A 260 -16.24 -6.16 -8.34
N GLY A 261 -15.26 -5.28 -8.10
CA GLY A 261 -13.85 -5.52 -8.39
C GLY A 261 -12.92 -4.96 -7.33
N VAL A 262 -11.84 -5.68 -7.02
CA VAL A 262 -10.83 -5.26 -6.04
C VAL A 262 -9.42 -5.47 -6.59
N VAL A 263 -8.56 -4.44 -6.51
CA VAL A 263 -7.10 -4.54 -6.67
C VAL A 263 -6.44 -4.51 -5.30
N ALA A 264 -5.73 -5.59 -4.95
CA ALA A 264 -4.99 -5.75 -3.70
C ALA A 264 -3.49 -5.88 -3.98
N GLY A 265 -2.77 -4.76 -3.89
CA GLY A 265 -1.31 -4.69 -4.03
C GLY A 265 -0.59 -4.92 -2.71
N ALA A 266 0.49 -5.71 -2.72
CA ALA A 266 1.37 -5.97 -1.58
C ALA A 266 0.63 -6.02 -0.22
N PRO A 267 -0.37 -6.91 -0.03
CA PRO A 267 -1.34 -6.75 1.05
C PRO A 267 -0.73 -7.05 2.43
N ALA A 268 -0.89 -6.13 3.39
CA ALA A 268 -0.50 -6.28 4.79
C ALA A 268 -1.47 -7.19 5.59
N ASN A 269 -1.94 -8.26 4.96
CA ASN A 269 -3.15 -8.95 5.38
C ASN A 269 -2.99 -9.79 6.65
N ASN A 270 -1.79 -10.32 6.91
CA ASN A 270 -1.43 -10.92 8.21
C ASN A 270 -0.73 -9.88 9.09
N PHE A 271 -1.45 -8.80 9.38
CA PHE A 271 -0.95 -7.57 9.99
C PHE A 271 -0.24 -7.82 11.32
N THR A 272 -0.84 -8.61 12.21
CA THR A 272 -0.33 -8.82 13.57
C THR A 272 1.01 -9.54 13.53
N ALA A 273 1.12 -10.62 12.74
CA ALA A 273 2.36 -11.39 12.64
C ALA A 273 3.44 -10.64 11.84
N LEU A 274 3.05 -9.89 10.81
CA LEU A 274 3.95 -9.04 10.01
C LEU A 274 4.64 -8.02 10.91
N ASN A 275 3.86 -7.17 11.58
CA ASN A 275 4.40 -6.04 12.34
C ASN A 275 5.00 -6.43 13.69
N THR A 276 4.65 -7.61 14.23
CA THR A 276 5.27 -8.13 15.46
C THR A 276 6.51 -8.95 15.15
N PHE A 277 6.40 -10.00 14.33
CA PHE A 277 7.45 -11.01 14.22
C PHE A 277 8.35 -10.77 13.00
N SER A 278 7.79 -10.41 11.84
CA SER A 278 8.62 -10.21 10.64
C SER A 278 9.54 -9.00 10.80
N HIS A 279 8.99 -7.83 11.17
CA HIS A 279 9.78 -6.61 11.35
C HIS A 279 10.72 -6.69 12.58
N ALA A 280 10.32 -7.36 13.66
CA ALA A 280 11.23 -7.53 14.79
C ALA A 280 12.40 -8.45 14.44
N TRP A 281 12.17 -9.45 13.59
CA TRP A 281 13.21 -10.37 13.16
C TRP A 281 14.26 -9.68 12.29
N THR A 282 13.85 -8.89 11.31
CA THR A 282 14.76 -8.11 10.49
C THR A 282 15.53 -7.09 11.33
N ALA A 283 14.87 -6.38 12.25
CA ALA A 283 15.53 -5.48 13.19
C ALA A 283 16.56 -6.21 14.08
N GLN A 284 16.20 -7.31 14.75
CA GLN A 284 17.13 -8.11 15.56
C GLN A 284 18.21 -8.83 14.73
N SER A 285 18.01 -8.98 13.42
CA SER A 285 19.02 -9.52 12.51
C SER A 285 20.07 -8.47 12.18
N VAL A 286 19.66 -7.22 11.93
CA VAL A 286 20.58 -6.12 11.61
C VAL A 286 21.36 -5.66 12.85
N PHE A 287 20.68 -5.56 13.99
CA PHE A 287 21.27 -5.17 15.28
C PHE A 287 21.53 -6.41 16.15
N LEU A 288 22.49 -7.26 15.74
CA LEU A 288 22.83 -8.48 16.45
C LEU A 288 23.13 -8.19 17.93
N ASP A 289 22.50 -8.95 18.83
CA ASP A 289 22.61 -8.81 20.29
C ASP A 289 22.39 -7.37 20.82
N GLY A 290 21.62 -6.56 20.08
CA GLY A 290 21.36 -5.15 20.41
C GLY A 290 22.55 -4.21 20.17
N GLY A 291 23.60 -4.68 19.49
CA GLY A 291 24.75 -3.88 19.08
C GLY A 291 24.47 -2.98 17.87
N PRO A 292 25.49 -2.28 17.34
CA PRO A 292 25.37 -1.48 16.12
C PRO A 292 24.97 -2.34 14.91
N ALA A 293 24.36 -1.72 13.90
CA ALA A 293 23.95 -2.41 12.68
C ALA A 293 25.16 -3.03 11.98
N THR A 294 25.09 -4.33 11.66
CA THR A 294 26.16 -5.06 10.98
C THR A 294 26.24 -4.76 9.49
N ILE A 295 25.12 -4.35 8.90
CA ILE A 295 24.96 -3.96 7.50
C ILE A 295 24.38 -2.55 7.48
N THR A 296 24.86 -1.71 6.57
CA THR A 296 24.39 -0.36 6.35
C THR A 296 24.03 -0.15 4.87
N THR A 297 23.45 1.00 4.52
CA THR A 297 23.13 1.32 3.13
C THR A 297 24.34 1.25 2.18
N ALA A 298 25.55 1.49 2.69
CA ALA A 298 26.79 1.38 1.93
C ALA A 298 27.09 -0.05 1.44
N ASP A 299 26.55 -1.06 2.10
CA ASP A 299 26.78 -2.47 1.78
C ASP A 299 25.80 -3.01 0.72
N LEU A 300 24.66 -2.34 0.49
CA LEU A 300 23.54 -2.90 -0.28
C LEU A 300 23.85 -3.10 -1.77
N ALA A 301 24.46 -2.10 -2.42
CA ALA A 301 24.79 -2.18 -3.84
C ALA A 301 25.80 -3.31 -4.15
N PRO A 302 26.95 -3.43 -3.46
CA PRO A 302 27.86 -4.55 -3.71
C PRO A 302 27.29 -5.91 -3.24
N LEU A 303 26.45 -5.94 -2.19
CA LEU A 303 25.71 -7.15 -1.82
C LEU A 303 24.81 -7.63 -2.95
N HIS A 304 23.99 -6.72 -3.50
CA HIS A 304 23.07 -7.02 -4.58
C HIS A 304 23.81 -7.51 -5.83
N ALA A 305 24.94 -6.91 -6.19
CA ALA A 305 25.76 -7.38 -7.30
C ALA A 305 26.27 -8.83 -7.09
N ALA A 306 26.63 -9.19 -5.85
CA ALA A 306 27.01 -10.56 -5.51
C ALA A 306 25.81 -11.53 -5.60
N VAL A 307 24.64 -11.10 -5.16
CA VAL A 307 23.37 -11.87 -5.24
C VAL A 307 22.99 -12.11 -6.70
N LEU A 308 22.94 -11.08 -7.53
CA LEU A 308 22.62 -11.20 -8.97
C LEU A 308 23.55 -12.18 -9.67
N LYS A 309 24.87 -12.04 -9.45
CA LYS A 309 25.88 -12.96 -9.99
C LYS A 309 25.66 -14.39 -9.50
N GLY A 310 25.35 -14.56 -8.22
CA GLY A 310 25.09 -15.84 -7.59
C GLY A 310 23.81 -16.53 -8.06
N CYS A 311 22.80 -15.75 -8.41
CA CYS A 311 21.51 -16.21 -8.93
C CYS A 311 21.48 -16.31 -10.46
N GLY A 312 22.55 -15.92 -11.16
CA GLY A 312 22.63 -15.96 -12.62
C GLY A 312 21.78 -14.91 -13.35
N ALA A 313 21.37 -13.83 -12.66
CA ALA A 313 20.62 -12.74 -13.27
C ALA A 313 21.53 -11.83 -14.10
N THR A 314 21.18 -11.62 -15.37
CA THR A 314 22.02 -10.87 -16.34
C THR A 314 21.51 -9.46 -16.64
N ASP A 315 20.25 -9.18 -16.35
CA ASP A 315 19.55 -7.93 -16.61
C ASP A 315 19.32 -7.09 -15.34
N GLY A 316 19.95 -7.49 -14.23
CA GLY A 316 19.80 -6.82 -12.93
C GLY A 316 18.55 -7.23 -12.15
N ILE A 317 17.74 -8.17 -12.65
CA ILE A 317 16.49 -8.59 -12.01
C ILE A 317 16.46 -10.11 -11.88
N ILE A 318 16.10 -10.61 -10.68
CA ILE A 318 15.86 -12.04 -10.49
C ILE A 318 14.37 -12.31 -10.77
N ALA A 319 14.08 -12.92 -11.91
CA ALA A 319 12.71 -13.21 -12.34
C ALA A 319 11.99 -14.22 -11.41
N ASP A 320 12.70 -15.26 -10.97
CA ASP A 320 12.20 -16.29 -10.02
C ASP A 320 13.12 -16.35 -8.79
N PRO A 321 12.93 -15.47 -7.79
CA PRO A 321 13.80 -15.39 -6.63
C PRO A 321 13.67 -16.59 -5.66
N LEU A 322 12.54 -17.32 -5.71
CA LEU A 322 12.38 -18.55 -4.92
C LEU A 322 13.24 -19.70 -5.45
N SER A 323 13.60 -19.67 -6.74
CA SER A 323 14.55 -20.62 -7.31
C SER A 323 16.01 -20.35 -6.91
N CYS A 324 16.34 -19.13 -6.46
CA CYS A 324 17.71 -18.78 -6.10
C CYS A 324 18.08 -19.21 -4.69
N THR A 325 19.05 -20.12 -4.58
CA THR A 325 19.58 -20.64 -3.30
C THR A 325 20.94 -20.06 -2.91
N TRP A 326 21.34 -18.92 -3.47
CA TRP A 326 22.66 -18.32 -3.20
C TRP A 326 22.89 -18.05 -1.71
N ASP A 327 24.07 -18.37 -1.19
CA ASP A 327 24.43 -18.16 0.22
C ASP A 327 25.44 -17.01 0.34
N PRO A 328 25.22 -16.01 1.21
CA PRO A 328 26.17 -14.91 1.44
C PRO A 328 27.56 -15.35 1.90
N ALA A 329 27.74 -16.57 2.42
CA ALA A 329 29.06 -17.12 2.70
C ALA A 329 29.94 -17.26 1.44
N ALA A 330 29.35 -17.25 0.24
CA ALA A 330 30.08 -17.23 -1.04
C ALA A 330 30.99 -16.00 -1.20
N VAL A 331 30.70 -14.91 -0.50
CA VAL A 331 31.50 -13.67 -0.50
C VAL A 331 32.07 -13.34 0.89
N LYS A 332 32.23 -14.33 1.76
CA LYS A 332 32.81 -14.13 3.09
C LYS A 332 34.27 -13.66 3.01
N CYS A 333 34.63 -12.68 3.84
CA CYS A 333 36.00 -12.19 3.95
C CYS A 333 36.96 -13.30 4.40
N ARG A 334 38.15 -13.32 3.79
CA ARG A 334 39.25 -14.16 4.28
C ARG A 334 39.74 -13.64 5.64
N ALA A 335 40.41 -14.50 6.40
CA ALA A 335 40.98 -14.09 7.69
C ALA A 335 41.92 -12.88 7.53
N GLY A 336 41.62 -11.79 8.24
CA GLY A 336 42.38 -10.52 8.17
C GLY A 336 42.11 -9.66 6.93
N GLN A 337 41.20 -10.07 6.03
CA GLN A 337 40.79 -9.24 4.89
C GLN A 337 39.79 -8.18 5.36
N ALA A 338 40.04 -6.92 4.99
CA ALA A 338 39.06 -5.86 5.08
C ALA A 338 38.22 -5.82 3.80
N SER A 339 36.91 -5.59 3.95
CA SER A 339 36.04 -5.34 2.80
C SER A 339 36.36 -3.98 2.19
N THR A 340 36.51 -3.92 0.87
CA THR A 340 36.74 -2.68 0.12
C THR A 340 35.85 -2.63 -1.11
N ALA A 341 35.73 -1.47 -1.76
CA ALA A 341 34.97 -1.36 -3.01
C ALA A 341 35.52 -2.26 -4.14
N ALA A 342 36.83 -2.53 -4.16
CA ALA A 342 37.47 -3.38 -5.17
C ALA A 342 37.45 -4.88 -4.80
N GLU A 343 37.48 -5.19 -3.50
CA GLU A 343 37.47 -6.55 -2.96
C GLU A 343 36.34 -6.68 -1.93
N TYR A 344 35.10 -6.54 -2.42
CA TYR A 344 33.94 -6.64 -1.55
C TYR A 344 33.84 -8.04 -0.93
N CYS A 345 33.67 -8.08 0.37
CA CYS A 345 33.40 -9.29 1.12
C CYS A 345 32.57 -8.98 2.37
N LEU A 346 31.94 -10.01 2.93
CA LEU A 346 31.14 -9.93 4.14
C LEU A 346 31.90 -10.48 5.34
N THR A 347 31.85 -9.79 6.49
CA THR A 347 32.30 -10.35 7.77
C THR A 347 31.41 -11.54 8.20
N GLU A 348 31.81 -12.28 9.23
CA GLU A 348 30.98 -13.37 9.78
C GLU A 348 29.60 -12.86 10.23
N ASP A 349 29.59 -11.72 10.93
CA ASP A 349 28.37 -11.11 11.45
C ASP A 349 27.47 -10.64 10.30
N GLN A 350 28.06 -10.05 9.26
CA GLN A 350 27.31 -9.67 8.07
C GLN A 350 26.71 -10.87 7.34
N VAL A 351 27.47 -11.97 7.17
CA VAL A 351 26.95 -13.22 6.61
C VAL A 351 25.78 -13.75 7.45
N THR A 352 25.91 -13.70 8.79
CA THR A 352 24.86 -14.11 9.72
C THR A 352 23.61 -13.26 9.55
N THR A 353 23.75 -11.93 9.49
CA THR A 353 22.64 -10.99 9.27
C THR A 353 21.90 -11.27 7.97
N VAL A 354 22.62 -11.37 6.83
CA VAL A 354 21.98 -11.65 5.54
C VAL A 354 21.26 -13.00 5.55
N ARG A 355 21.86 -14.05 6.13
CA ARG A 355 21.21 -15.37 6.26
C ARG A 355 19.93 -15.30 7.07
N ARG A 356 19.93 -14.58 8.20
CA ARG A 356 18.73 -14.42 9.03
C ARG A 356 17.62 -13.70 8.28
N ILE A 357 17.94 -12.62 7.56
CA ILE A 357 16.97 -11.86 6.74
C ILE A 357 16.31 -12.78 5.70
N TYR A 358 17.09 -13.59 4.97
CA TYR A 358 16.56 -14.55 3.99
C TYR A 358 15.86 -15.77 4.60
N ALA A 359 16.06 -16.07 5.89
CA ALA A 359 15.41 -17.22 6.56
C ALA A 359 14.04 -16.88 7.15
N GLY A 360 13.85 -15.63 7.60
CA GLY A 360 12.64 -15.20 8.31
C GLY A 360 12.55 -15.70 9.77
N PRO A 361 11.57 -15.22 10.54
CA PRO A 361 11.42 -15.55 11.96
C PRO A 361 10.95 -16.99 12.16
N THR A 362 11.72 -17.82 12.86
CA THR A 362 11.31 -19.17 13.26
C THR A 362 11.26 -19.35 14.77
N ASP A 363 10.37 -20.23 15.22
CA ASP A 363 10.31 -20.69 16.61
C ASP A 363 11.42 -21.70 16.92
N GLU A 364 11.45 -22.17 18.16
CA GLU A 364 12.39 -23.18 18.65
C GLU A 364 12.26 -24.56 17.94
N HIS A 365 11.23 -24.76 17.12
CA HIS A 365 10.97 -25.95 16.32
C HIS A 365 11.23 -25.74 14.81
N GLY A 366 11.74 -24.57 14.42
CA GLY A 366 11.99 -24.19 13.03
C GLY A 366 10.72 -23.97 12.21
N ARG A 367 9.58 -23.65 12.85
CA ARG A 367 8.36 -23.18 12.17
C ARG A 367 8.41 -21.66 12.08
N LEU A 368 8.10 -21.10 10.92
CA LEU A 368 7.98 -19.67 10.73
C LEU A 368 6.90 -19.07 11.64
N LEU A 369 7.08 -17.84 12.12
CA LEU A 369 6.04 -17.08 12.82
C LEU A 369 5.23 -16.18 11.86
N TYR A 370 5.83 -15.74 10.76
CA TYR A 370 5.16 -15.09 9.64
C TYR A 370 5.36 -15.94 8.38
N PRO A 371 4.36 -16.15 7.49
CA PRO A 371 4.47 -17.04 6.35
C PRO A 371 5.31 -16.45 5.19
N GLY A 372 6.51 -15.95 5.46
CA GLY A 372 7.38 -15.37 4.46
C GLY A 372 8.71 -14.88 5.02
N HIS A 373 9.60 -14.54 4.08
CA HIS A 373 10.94 -14.03 4.33
C HIS A 373 11.38 -13.17 3.13
N GLN A 374 12.35 -12.30 3.35
CA GLN A 374 12.86 -11.43 2.31
C GLN A 374 13.47 -12.24 1.16
N LEU A 375 13.14 -11.86 -0.07
CA LEU A 375 13.58 -12.56 -1.27
C LEU A 375 14.91 -12.00 -1.77
N ARG A 376 15.74 -12.87 -2.34
CA ARG A 376 16.97 -12.44 -3.02
C ARG A 376 16.64 -11.51 -4.18
N GLY A 377 17.39 -10.43 -4.30
CA GLY A 377 17.14 -9.34 -5.25
C GLY A 377 16.46 -8.12 -4.63
N SER A 378 15.94 -8.24 -3.40
CA SER A 378 15.32 -7.11 -2.67
C SER A 378 16.34 -6.18 -1.99
N GLU A 379 17.62 -6.55 -1.98
CA GLU A 379 18.65 -5.91 -1.15
C GLU A 379 18.76 -4.39 -1.34
N PRO A 380 18.72 -3.84 -2.58
CA PRO A 380 18.83 -2.39 -2.74
C PRO A 380 17.66 -1.64 -2.11
N ASN A 381 16.50 -2.29 -1.92
CA ASN A 381 15.30 -1.69 -1.35
C ASN A 381 15.32 -1.70 0.18
N TRP A 382 16.27 -2.39 0.83
CA TRP A 382 16.35 -2.48 2.29
C TRP A 382 16.69 -1.15 2.97
N ALA A 383 17.21 -0.18 2.23
CA ALA A 383 17.65 1.11 2.74
C ALA A 383 16.54 1.87 3.49
N GLY A 384 16.80 2.24 4.74
CA GLY A 384 15.87 2.97 5.60
C GLY A 384 14.77 2.12 6.24
N ILE A 385 14.48 0.93 5.71
CA ILE A 385 13.40 0.06 6.19
C ILE A 385 13.95 -1.10 7.03
N ILE A 386 14.79 -1.93 6.44
CA ILE A 386 15.47 -3.05 7.12
C ILE A 386 16.84 -2.58 7.61
N VAL A 387 17.57 -1.81 6.78
CA VAL A 387 18.96 -1.44 7.00
C VAL A 387 19.10 0.08 7.19
N PRO A 388 19.79 0.56 8.25
CA PRO A 388 19.97 1.99 8.48
C PRO A 388 21.05 2.60 7.61
N ALA A 389 21.05 3.93 7.48
CA ALA A 389 22.09 4.67 6.77
C ALA A 389 23.48 4.58 7.44
N THR A 390 23.50 4.50 8.77
CA THR A 390 24.71 4.39 9.59
C THR A 390 24.54 3.30 10.64
N ALA A 391 25.65 2.80 11.19
CA ALA A 391 25.63 1.71 12.17
C ALA A 391 24.79 2.01 13.42
N ASP A 392 24.71 3.28 13.84
CA ASP A 392 23.93 3.74 15.00
C ASP A 392 22.53 4.28 14.61
N GLY A 393 22.12 4.11 13.35
CA GLY A 393 20.86 4.62 12.83
C GLY A 393 19.65 3.81 13.29
N THR A 394 18.46 4.30 12.92
CA THR A 394 17.18 3.59 13.13
C THR A 394 16.61 3.11 11.80
N THR A 395 15.65 2.19 11.86
CA THR A 395 15.03 1.59 10.68
C THR A 395 13.51 1.67 10.74
N GLY A 396 12.85 1.58 9.58
CA GLY A 396 11.40 1.50 9.48
C GLY A 396 10.82 0.32 10.27
N ASP A 397 11.47 -0.84 10.22
CA ASP A 397 11.05 -2.03 10.95
C ASP A 397 11.00 -1.80 12.46
N MET A 398 11.99 -1.12 13.03
CA MET A 398 11.96 -0.74 14.45
C MET A 398 10.74 0.12 14.79
N ASN A 399 10.32 1.00 13.87
CA ASN A 399 9.15 1.86 14.07
C ASN A 399 7.84 1.07 14.02
N PHE A 400 7.67 0.16 13.05
CA PHE A 400 6.47 -0.69 12.96
C PHE A 400 6.30 -1.57 14.20
N VAL A 401 7.38 -2.20 14.65
CA VAL A 401 7.35 -3.03 15.87
C VAL A 401 7.02 -2.17 17.09
N ARG A 402 7.62 -0.97 17.19
CA ARG A 402 7.33 -0.04 18.28
C ARG A 402 5.85 0.30 18.35
N GLU A 403 5.24 0.74 17.26
CA GLU A 403 3.81 1.12 17.27
C GLU A 403 2.91 -0.08 17.60
N THR A 404 3.22 -1.23 17.02
CA THR A 404 2.46 -2.47 17.19
C THR A 404 2.49 -2.97 18.64
N LEU A 405 3.69 -3.13 19.20
CA LEU A 405 3.88 -3.63 20.57
C LEU A 405 3.37 -2.65 21.62
N ARG A 406 3.50 -1.34 21.39
CA ARG A 406 3.12 -0.36 22.39
C ARG A 406 1.61 -0.15 22.45
N TYR A 407 0.89 -0.29 21.35
CA TYR A 407 -0.50 0.18 21.28
C TYR A 407 -1.51 -0.80 20.68
N GLN A 408 -1.11 -1.73 19.83
CA GLN A 408 -2.07 -2.51 19.01
C GLN A 408 -2.33 -3.91 19.57
N VAL A 409 -1.27 -4.66 19.92
CA VAL A 409 -1.40 -6.10 20.19
C VAL A 409 -1.70 -6.47 21.64
N TYR A 410 -1.77 -5.49 22.54
CA TYR A 410 -2.14 -5.68 23.96
C TYR A 410 -3.35 -4.83 24.34
N ASP A 411 -4.10 -5.28 25.36
CA ASP A 411 -5.28 -4.58 25.89
C ASP A 411 -4.98 -3.23 26.53
N SER A 412 -3.72 -2.96 26.87
CA SER A 412 -3.29 -1.70 27.50
C SER A 412 -1.92 -1.30 26.98
N PRO A 413 -1.65 0.02 26.86
CA PRO A 413 -0.38 0.50 26.34
C PRO A 413 0.84 -0.07 27.08
N ARG A 414 1.88 -0.40 26.32
CA ARG A 414 3.15 -0.94 26.82
C ARG A 414 4.34 -0.06 26.41
N PRO A 415 4.43 1.19 26.91
CA PRO A 415 5.32 2.23 26.36
C PRO A 415 6.82 1.93 26.41
N THR A 416 7.24 0.95 27.21
CA THR A 416 8.64 0.54 27.34
C THR A 416 9.06 -0.52 26.33
N LEU A 417 8.12 -1.22 25.68
CA LEU A 417 8.46 -2.30 24.75
C LEU A 417 9.12 -1.76 23.48
N THR A 418 10.03 -2.57 22.96
CA THR A 418 10.86 -2.36 21.78
C THR A 418 10.96 -3.66 20.98
N TYR A 419 11.59 -3.59 19.80
CA TYR A 419 11.86 -4.77 18.98
C TYR A 419 12.73 -5.84 19.67
N GLN A 420 13.52 -5.47 20.69
CA GLN A 420 14.35 -6.40 21.45
C GLN A 420 13.54 -7.28 22.40
N ASP A 421 12.32 -6.85 22.76
CA ASP A 421 11.44 -7.59 23.67
C ASP A 421 10.62 -8.67 22.97
N VAL A 422 10.76 -8.82 21.65
CA VAL A 422 10.08 -9.87 20.88
C VAL A 422 10.83 -11.18 21.00
N GLU A 423 10.15 -12.16 21.59
CA GLU A 423 10.59 -13.55 21.65
C GLU A 423 10.05 -14.34 20.46
N PHE A 424 10.92 -15.06 19.74
CA PHE A 424 10.55 -15.94 18.64
C PHE A 424 10.31 -17.36 19.14
N THR A 425 9.23 -17.55 19.89
CA THR A 425 8.82 -18.85 20.42
C THR A 425 7.37 -19.15 20.10
N GLU A 426 6.97 -20.43 20.12
CA GLU A 426 5.56 -20.81 19.97
C GLU A 426 4.68 -20.15 21.03
N ALA A 427 5.14 -20.12 22.29
CA ALA A 427 4.39 -19.51 23.39
C ALA A 427 4.21 -17.99 23.23
N SER A 428 5.23 -17.28 22.74
CA SER A 428 5.14 -15.85 22.42
C SER A 428 4.17 -15.59 21.27
N TYR A 429 4.24 -16.41 20.22
CA TYR A 429 3.32 -16.37 19.10
C TYR A 429 1.87 -16.54 19.54
N GLU A 430 1.56 -17.57 20.32
CA GLU A 430 0.20 -17.79 20.81
C GLU A 430 -0.30 -16.65 21.71
N ARG A 431 0.57 -16.13 22.59
CA ARG A 431 0.26 -15.02 23.50
C ARG A 431 -0.11 -13.74 22.75
N ILE A 432 0.53 -13.48 21.60
CA ILE A 432 0.26 -12.29 20.79
C ILE A 432 -0.88 -12.52 19.80
N MET A 433 -0.89 -13.63 19.08
CA MET A 433 -1.85 -13.83 18.00
C MET A 433 -3.26 -14.15 18.49
N ARG A 434 -3.40 -14.97 19.54
CA ARG A 434 -4.73 -15.43 20.00
C ARG A 434 -5.66 -14.28 20.43
N PRO A 435 -5.23 -13.27 21.21
CA PRO A 435 -6.11 -12.17 21.60
C PRO A 435 -6.46 -11.20 20.46
N ASN A 436 -5.65 -11.15 19.40
CA ASN A 436 -5.83 -10.23 18.27
C ASN A 436 -6.58 -10.86 17.08
N GLU A 437 -6.91 -12.15 17.18
CA GLU A 437 -7.63 -12.91 16.17
C GLU A 437 -8.94 -12.19 15.78
N GLY A 438 -9.05 -11.87 14.49
CA GLY A 438 -10.26 -11.30 13.91
C GLY A 438 -10.42 -9.79 14.08
N MET A 439 -9.41 -9.09 14.62
CA MET A 439 -9.36 -7.62 14.67
C MET A 439 -8.62 -7.04 13.47
N TYR A 440 -7.31 -7.30 13.35
CA TYR A 440 -6.45 -6.69 12.33
C TYR A 440 -6.10 -7.64 11.17
N ASP A 441 -6.28 -8.95 11.32
CA ASP A 441 -5.80 -9.90 10.32
C ASP A 441 -6.89 -10.23 9.28
N ALA A 442 -6.62 -9.91 8.01
CA ALA A 442 -7.41 -10.23 6.80
C ALA A 442 -6.88 -11.51 6.13
N THR A 443 -7.01 -12.64 6.82
CA THR A 443 -6.39 -13.92 6.50
C THR A 443 -7.38 -15.04 6.18
N ASP A 444 -8.67 -14.71 5.99
CA ASP A 444 -9.69 -15.69 5.60
C ASP A 444 -9.53 -16.11 4.12
N PRO A 445 -9.21 -17.38 3.83
CA PRO A 445 -9.08 -17.83 2.45
C PRO A 445 -10.42 -18.15 1.76
N ASP A 446 -11.54 -18.22 2.49
CA ASP A 446 -12.85 -18.55 1.93
C ASP A 446 -13.55 -17.33 1.32
N LEU A 447 -13.23 -17.08 0.05
CA LEU A 447 -13.81 -16.01 -0.76
C LEU A 447 -15.03 -16.46 -1.58
N ARG A 448 -15.68 -17.58 -1.23
CA ARG A 448 -16.82 -18.08 -2.02
C ARG A 448 -18.00 -17.12 -2.03
N ALA A 449 -18.21 -16.34 -0.96
CA ALA A 449 -19.25 -15.32 -0.92
C ALA A 449 -18.98 -14.17 -1.91
N PHE A 450 -17.72 -13.70 -1.97
CA PHE A 450 -17.28 -12.70 -2.95
C PHE A 450 -17.42 -13.21 -4.39
N LYS A 451 -16.97 -14.45 -4.65
CA LYS A 451 -17.20 -15.11 -5.95
C LYS A 451 -18.69 -15.18 -6.29
N ALA A 452 -19.54 -15.56 -5.34
CA ALA A 452 -20.99 -15.68 -5.56
C ALA A 452 -21.68 -14.34 -5.79
N ALA A 453 -21.15 -13.25 -5.24
CA ALA A 453 -21.59 -11.88 -5.51
C ALA A 453 -21.15 -11.37 -6.90
N GLY A 454 -20.29 -12.11 -7.61
CA GLY A 454 -19.74 -11.72 -8.92
C GLY A 454 -18.38 -11.03 -8.85
N GLY A 455 -17.83 -10.87 -7.64
CA GLY A 455 -16.61 -10.12 -7.37
C GLY A 455 -15.38 -10.62 -8.12
N LYS A 456 -14.55 -9.69 -8.61
CA LYS A 456 -13.24 -9.95 -9.25
C LYS A 456 -12.10 -9.40 -8.41
N LEU A 457 -11.01 -10.16 -8.30
CA LEU A 457 -9.85 -9.82 -7.49
C LEU A 457 -8.56 -9.92 -8.31
N ILE A 458 -7.86 -8.80 -8.43
CA ILE A 458 -6.47 -8.78 -8.88
C ILE A 458 -5.59 -8.60 -7.64
N LEU A 459 -4.81 -9.62 -7.32
CA LEU A 459 -3.74 -9.55 -6.34
C LEU A 459 -2.43 -9.29 -7.08
N TRP A 460 -1.58 -8.43 -6.53
CA TRP A 460 -0.21 -8.32 -7.01
C TRP A 460 0.78 -8.08 -5.87
N HIS A 461 2.04 -8.45 -6.08
CA HIS A 461 3.10 -8.19 -5.10
C HIS A 461 4.46 -7.99 -5.79
N GLY A 462 5.20 -6.95 -5.38
CA GLY A 462 6.59 -6.76 -5.77
C GLY A 462 7.51 -7.82 -5.14
N LEU A 463 8.34 -8.48 -5.94
CA LEU A 463 9.28 -9.49 -5.44
C LEU A 463 10.52 -8.87 -4.76
N GLY A 464 10.72 -7.56 -4.92
CA GLY A 464 11.74 -6.77 -4.23
C GLY A 464 11.21 -6.03 -2.98
N ASP A 465 10.00 -6.34 -2.51
CA ASP A 465 9.34 -5.65 -1.40
C ASP A 465 10.07 -5.85 -0.06
N GLN A 466 10.63 -4.76 0.46
CA GLN A 466 11.38 -4.70 1.71
C GLN A 466 10.51 -4.62 2.96
N HIS A 467 9.22 -4.29 2.84
CA HIS A 467 8.30 -4.13 3.96
C HIS A 467 7.52 -5.41 4.24
N ILE A 468 6.99 -6.03 3.19
CA ILE A 468 6.05 -7.15 3.26
C ILE A 468 6.60 -8.27 2.39
N PRO A 469 7.00 -9.41 2.97
CA PRO A 469 7.51 -10.51 2.14
C PRO A 469 6.43 -11.08 1.21
N ALA A 470 6.65 -11.00 -0.11
CA ALA A 470 5.72 -11.49 -1.14
C ALA A 470 5.32 -12.97 -0.97
N VAL A 471 6.18 -13.77 -0.35
CA VAL A 471 5.92 -15.18 0.00
C VAL A 471 4.62 -15.35 0.81
N GLY A 472 4.29 -14.36 1.67
CA GLY A 472 3.04 -14.37 2.44
C GLY A 472 1.79 -14.28 1.55
N THR A 473 1.82 -13.44 0.51
CA THR A 473 0.73 -13.33 -0.46
C THR A 473 0.61 -14.59 -1.32
N MET A 474 1.73 -15.19 -1.72
CA MET A 474 1.71 -16.49 -2.42
C MET A 474 1.06 -17.58 -1.55
N ALA A 475 1.40 -17.62 -0.26
CA ALA A 475 0.84 -18.58 0.68
C ALA A 475 -0.66 -18.35 0.90
N TYR A 476 -1.11 -17.10 1.01
CA TYR A 476 -2.53 -16.74 1.11
C TYR A 476 -3.30 -17.15 -0.16
N TYR A 477 -2.80 -16.82 -1.35
CA TYR A 477 -3.45 -17.18 -2.61
C TYR A 477 -3.61 -18.70 -2.77
N ARG A 478 -2.60 -19.49 -2.35
CA ARG A 478 -2.71 -20.96 -2.29
C ARG A 478 -3.77 -21.43 -1.31
N ALA A 479 -3.91 -20.77 -0.16
CA ALA A 479 -4.99 -21.08 0.76
C ALA A 479 -6.36 -20.79 0.16
N VAL A 480 -6.52 -19.69 -0.59
CA VAL A 480 -7.74 -19.37 -1.36
C VAL A 480 -8.03 -20.44 -2.41
N GLN A 481 -7.02 -20.88 -3.18
CA GLN A 481 -7.15 -21.99 -4.14
C GLN A 481 -7.66 -23.27 -3.46
N LYS A 482 -7.10 -23.61 -2.29
CA LYS A 482 -7.54 -24.77 -1.52
C LYS A 482 -8.96 -24.62 -0.99
N ALA A 483 -9.34 -23.46 -0.46
CA ALA A 483 -10.67 -23.20 0.10
C ALA A 483 -11.77 -23.15 -0.98
N THR A 484 -11.43 -22.63 -2.17
CA THR A 484 -12.33 -22.56 -3.33
C THR A 484 -12.50 -23.93 -4.00
N GLY A 485 -11.44 -24.76 -3.96
CA GLY A 485 -11.47 -26.17 -4.36
C GLY A 485 -10.51 -26.52 -5.51
N SER A 486 -10.00 -25.55 -6.26
CA SER A 486 -8.93 -25.74 -7.25
C SER A 486 -8.33 -24.41 -7.71
N ALA A 487 -7.16 -24.46 -8.35
CA ALA A 487 -6.55 -23.30 -9.00
C ALA A 487 -7.47 -22.70 -10.09
N GLY A 488 -8.00 -23.53 -10.99
CA GLY A 488 -8.89 -23.06 -12.06
C GLY A 488 -10.17 -22.40 -11.53
N ALA A 489 -10.80 -22.98 -10.50
CA ALA A 489 -11.99 -22.37 -9.89
C ALA A 489 -11.70 -21.03 -9.21
N THR A 490 -10.46 -20.80 -8.75
CA THR A 490 -10.01 -19.51 -8.23
C THR A 490 -9.75 -18.52 -9.35
N GLU A 491 -9.09 -18.93 -10.43
CA GLU A 491 -8.74 -18.08 -11.58
C GLU A 491 -9.96 -17.49 -12.32
N ASP A 492 -11.17 -18.05 -12.11
CA ASP A 492 -12.45 -17.49 -12.56
C ASP A 492 -12.78 -16.11 -11.94
N PHE A 493 -12.22 -15.81 -10.77
CA PHE A 493 -12.57 -14.60 -10.01
C PHE A 493 -11.38 -13.95 -9.30
N ALA A 494 -10.27 -14.63 -9.08
CA ALA A 494 -9.08 -14.08 -8.44
C ALA A 494 -7.81 -14.50 -9.18
N ARG A 495 -6.92 -13.55 -9.50
CA ARG A 495 -5.61 -13.80 -10.12
C ARG A 495 -4.51 -13.08 -9.35
N LEU A 496 -3.36 -13.74 -9.16
CA LEU A 496 -2.16 -13.18 -8.51
C LEU A 496 -1.07 -12.91 -9.55
N PHE A 497 -0.48 -11.72 -9.53
CA PHE A 497 0.66 -11.31 -10.36
C PHE A 497 1.87 -10.98 -9.48
N LEU A 498 3.03 -11.58 -9.77
CA LEU A 498 4.26 -11.34 -9.02
C LEU A 498 5.22 -10.53 -9.87
N LEU A 499 5.68 -9.38 -9.37
CA LEU A 499 6.39 -8.38 -10.16
C LEU A 499 7.89 -8.40 -9.82
N PRO A 500 8.77 -8.96 -10.68
CA PRO A 500 10.19 -9.06 -10.40
C PRO A 500 10.87 -7.70 -10.27
N GLY A 501 11.65 -7.52 -9.20
CA GLY A 501 12.41 -6.28 -8.96
C GLY A 501 11.57 -5.08 -8.53
N VAL A 502 10.24 -5.19 -8.44
CA VAL A 502 9.39 -4.12 -7.92
C VAL A 502 9.47 -4.11 -6.39
N ALA A 503 9.71 -2.92 -5.82
CA ALA A 503 9.77 -2.71 -4.38
C ALA A 503 8.37 -2.59 -3.76
N HIS A 504 8.29 -2.14 -2.50
CA HIS A 504 7.00 -1.98 -1.82
C HIS A 504 6.09 -0.97 -2.54
N CYS A 505 4.96 -1.46 -3.06
CA CYS A 505 3.94 -0.71 -3.80
C CYS A 505 4.37 0.03 -5.09
N GLY A 506 5.65 0.01 -5.44
CA GLY A 506 6.19 0.70 -6.60
C GLY A 506 7.69 0.91 -6.48
N GLY A 507 8.29 1.51 -7.51
CA GLY A 507 9.75 1.65 -7.61
C GLY A 507 10.48 0.31 -7.63
N GLY A 508 11.75 0.32 -7.23
CA GLY A 508 12.63 -0.84 -7.30
C GLY A 508 13.45 -0.90 -8.58
N GLN A 509 14.03 -2.07 -8.84
CA GLN A 509 14.93 -2.34 -9.97
C GLN A 509 14.17 -2.73 -11.24
N GLY A 510 12.94 -3.24 -11.08
CA GLY A 510 12.12 -3.73 -12.17
C GLY A 510 11.11 -2.70 -12.70
N PRO A 511 10.51 -2.99 -13.88
CA PRO A 511 9.36 -2.24 -14.38
C PRO A 511 8.20 -2.24 -13.37
N ASN A 512 7.75 -1.06 -12.94
CA ASN A 512 6.83 -0.90 -11.81
C ASN A 512 5.56 -0.09 -12.12
N SER A 513 5.43 0.45 -13.33
CA SER A 513 4.21 1.14 -13.79
C SER A 513 3.35 0.15 -14.57
N PHE A 514 2.08 -0.01 -14.19
CA PHE A 514 1.15 -0.93 -14.86
C PHE A 514 -0.30 -0.59 -14.54
N ASP A 515 -1.20 -0.94 -15.44
CA ASP A 515 -2.64 -0.66 -15.32
C ASP A 515 -3.42 -1.93 -14.93
N ALA A 516 -3.57 -2.13 -13.62
CA ALA A 516 -4.41 -3.19 -13.07
C ALA A 516 -5.89 -2.81 -13.01
N LEU A 517 -6.21 -1.53 -12.86
CA LEU A 517 -7.58 -1.06 -12.67
C LEU A 517 -8.40 -1.16 -13.96
N THR A 518 -7.84 -0.80 -15.12
CA THR A 518 -8.54 -1.02 -16.41
C THR A 518 -8.75 -2.51 -16.66
N ALA A 519 -7.75 -3.34 -16.38
CA ALA A 519 -7.88 -4.80 -16.49
C ALA A 519 -8.98 -5.37 -15.58
N LEU A 520 -9.16 -4.80 -14.38
CA LEU A 520 -10.22 -5.17 -13.46
C LEU A 520 -11.60 -4.73 -13.97
N VAL A 521 -11.73 -3.50 -14.47
CA VAL A 521 -12.97 -2.98 -15.08
C VAL A 521 -13.41 -3.86 -16.24
N ASP A 522 -12.49 -4.20 -17.16
CA ASP A 522 -12.73 -5.11 -18.27
C ASP A 522 -13.19 -6.50 -17.79
N TRP A 523 -12.62 -6.98 -16.69
CA TRP A 523 -13.02 -8.27 -16.13
C TRP A 523 -14.42 -8.24 -15.54
N VAL A 524 -14.76 -7.19 -14.79
CA VAL A 524 -16.08 -7.02 -14.17
C VAL A 524 -17.16 -6.84 -15.24
N THR A 525 -16.92 -5.97 -16.21
CA THR A 525 -17.96 -5.51 -17.15
C THR A 525 -18.06 -6.37 -18.40
N GLU A 526 -16.94 -6.96 -18.85
CA GLU A 526 -16.87 -7.70 -20.11
C GLU A 526 -16.49 -9.18 -19.94
N GLY A 527 -16.23 -9.62 -18.70
CA GLY A 527 -15.81 -10.99 -18.41
C GLY A 527 -14.40 -11.31 -18.90
N ARG A 528 -13.60 -10.31 -19.31
CA ARG A 528 -12.23 -10.49 -19.79
C ARG A 528 -11.23 -10.49 -18.64
N ALA A 529 -10.93 -11.68 -18.12
CA ALA A 529 -9.90 -11.84 -17.11
C ALA A 529 -8.49 -11.55 -17.70
N PRO A 530 -7.59 -10.84 -16.99
CA PRO A 530 -6.27 -10.50 -17.52
C PRO A 530 -5.33 -11.71 -17.57
N ASP A 531 -4.93 -12.15 -18.76
CA ASP A 531 -3.96 -13.23 -18.96
C ASP A 531 -2.50 -12.78 -18.75
N SER A 532 -2.28 -11.47 -18.73
CA SER A 532 -1.03 -10.82 -18.35
C SER A 532 -1.29 -9.36 -17.98
N LEU A 533 -0.37 -8.76 -17.22
CA LEU A 533 -0.28 -7.31 -17.04
C LEU A 533 1.06 -6.83 -17.60
N LEU A 534 1.06 -5.75 -18.40
CA LEU A 534 2.29 -5.14 -18.88
C LEU A 534 2.84 -4.21 -17.80
N THR A 535 4.10 -4.42 -17.40
CA THR A 535 4.82 -3.54 -16.48
C THR A 535 5.89 -2.75 -17.22
N GLU A 536 6.04 -1.47 -16.89
CA GLU A 536 6.97 -0.54 -17.54
C GLU A 536 7.85 0.21 -16.52
N SER A 537 9.11 0.42 -16.88
CA SER A 537 9.97 1.44 -16.28
C SER A 537 9.80 2.72 -17.09
N VAL A 538 9.52 3.84 -16.44
CA VAL A 538 9.32 5.13 -17.12
C VAL A 538 10.43 6.12 -16.79
N ASP A 539 10.84 6.93 -17.77
CA ASP A 539 11.78 8.04 -17.53
C ASP A 539 11.09 9.25 -16.86
N GLY A 540 11.86 10.30 -16.55
CA GLY A 540 11.32 11.52 -15.94
C GLY A 540 10.33 12.30 -16.82
N SER A 541 10.17 11.93 -18.09
CA SER A 541 9.18 12.49 -19.03
C SER A 541 7.96 11.58 -19.20
N GLY A 542 7.94 10.41 -18.54
CA GLY A 542 6.86 9.43 -18.64
C GLY A 542 6.99 8.46 -19.82
N ASN A 543 8.12 8.42 -20.53
CA ASN A 543 8.30 7.45 -21.62
C ASN A 543 8.74 6.10 -21.08
N ALA A 544 8.18 5.02 -21.61
CA ALA A 544 8.65 3.67 -21.31
C ALA A 544 10.11 3.48 -21.75
N THR A 545 10.93 2.91 -20.87
CA THR A 545 12.35 2.62 -21.05
C THR A 545 12.68 1.13 -20.94
N ALA A 546 11.80 0.36 -20.30
CA ALA A 546 11.83 -1.08 -20.28
C ALA A 546 10.41 -1.58 -20.05
N ALA A 547 10.05 -2.69 -20.69
CA ALA A 547 8.74 -3.31 -20.54
C ALA A 547 8.87 -4.82 -20.30
N ARG A 548 8.08 -5.34 -19.37
CA ARG A 548 8.03 -6.77 -19.04
C ARG A 548 6.59 -7.20 -18.77
N PRO A 549 6.05 -8.21 -19.48
CA PRO A 549 4.76 -8.77 -19.11
C PRO A 549 4.91 -9.56 -17.81
N VAL A 550 3.86 -9.54 -16.98
CA VAL A 550 3.72 -10.38 -15.80
C VAL A 550 2.52 -11.28 -15.99
N TYR A 551 2.67 -12.56 -15.66
CA TYR A 551 1.66 -13.58 -15.90
C TYR A 551 1.03 -14.04 -14.59
N PRO A 552 -0.19 -14.62 -14.62
CA PRO A 552 -0.83 -15.19 -13.45
C PRO A 552 0.05 -16.25 -12.79
N PHE A 553 0.16 -16.20 -11.47
CA PHE A 553 0.88 -17.16 -10.64
C PHE A 553 0.47 -18.61 -10.94
N PRO A 554 1.40 -19.58 -11.07
CA PRO A 554 2.84 -19.49 -10.77
C PRO A 554 3.72 -19.38 -12.03
N TYR A 555 3.37 -18.51 -12.97
CA TYR A 555 4.16 -18.27 -14.19
C TYR A 555 5.02 -17.02 -14.05
N VAL A 556 6.30 -17.15 -14.39
CA VAL A 556 7.26 -16.05 -14.47
C VAL A 556 7.52 -15.69 -15.94
N ALA A 557 7.96 -14.46 -16.16
CA ALA A 557 8.36 -13.99 -17.48
C ALA A 557 9.82 -14.35 -17.76
N GLU A 558 10.06 -15.28 -18.68
CA GLU A 558 11.41 -15.69 -19.07
C GLU A 558 11.73 -15.18 -20.49
N ASN A 559 12.94 -14.61 -20.65
CA ASN A 559 13.45 -14.18 -21.95
C ASN A 559 13.88 -15.41 -22.77
N THR A 560 12.89 -16.06 -23.36
CA THR A 560 13.07 -17.30 -24.15
C THR A 560 13.46 -17.01 -25.60
N THR A 561 13.32 -15.76 -26.07
CA THR A 561 13.65 -15.38 -27.45
C THR A 561 15.13 -15.01 -27.61
N GLY A 562 15.82 -14.68 -26.51
CA GLY A 562 17.15 -14.07 -26.55
C GLY A 562 17.14 -12.63 -27.04
N GLY A 563 15.96 -11.99 -27.08
CA GLY A 563 15.78 -10.58 -27.46
C GLY A 563 16.20 -9.61 -26.36
N PRO A 564 16.09 -8.29 -26.60
CA PRO A 564 16.43 -7.26 -25.62
C PRO A 564 15.61 -7.39 -24.33
N ALA A 565 16.24 -7.20 -23.16
CA ALA A 565 15.58 -7.37 -21.86
C ALA A 565 14.61 -6.22 -21.52
N ASP A 566 14.71 -5.10 -22.20
CA ASP A 566 13.83 -3.94 -22.11
C ASP A 566 12.58 -4.05 -23.01
N GLU A 567 12.45 -5.10 -23.81
CA GLU A 567 11.34 -5.29 -24.75
C GLU A 567 10.38 -6.39 -24.29
N ALA A 568 9.09 -6.07 -24.18
CA ALA A 568 8.07 -7.00 -23.69
C ALA A 568 7.96 -8.29 -24.53
N ASP A 569 8.15 -8.17 -25.85
CA ASP A 569 8.06 -9.28 -26.81
C ASP A 569 9.16 -10.34 -26.61
N SER A 570 10.20 -10.04 -25.84
CA SER A 570 11.25 -10.99 -25.50
C SER A 570 10.80 -12.07 -24.51
N TYR A 571 9.69 -11.84 -23.80
CA TYR A 571 9.30 -12.66 -22.67
C TYR A 571 8.14 -13.61 -22.98
N ARG A 572 8.22 -14.83 -22.47
CA ARG A 572 7.12 -15.82 -22.52
C ARG A 572 6.84 -16.37 -21.12
N PRO A 573 5.60 -16.81 -20.84
CA PRO A 573 5.26 -17.39 -19.55
C PRO A 573 5.96 -18.74 -19.40
N VAL A 574 6.75 -18.90 -18.34
CA VAL A 574 7.33 -20.18 -17.93
C VAL A 574 6.91 -20.49 -16.51
N ARG A 575 6.47 -21.73 -16.29
CA ARG A 575 5.95 -22.14 -14.99
C ARG A 575 7.11 -22.27 -14.00
N SER A 576 7.11 -21.47 -12.93
CA SER A 576 8.09 -21.60 -11.85
C SER A 576 7.78 -22.85 -11.03
N ALA A 577 8.75 -23.77 -10.96
CA ALA A 577 8.65 -24.95 -10.10
C ALA A 577 8.73 -24.57 -8.61
N ALA A 578 9.50 -23.54 -8.28
CA ALA A 578 9.68 -23.08 -6.90
C ALA A 578 8.39 -22.44 -6.37
N GLU A 579 7.80 -21.52 -7.13
CA GLU A 579 6.50 -20.93 -6.81
C GLU A 579 5.40 -21.98 -6.79
N ALA A 580 5.34 -22.86 -7.81
CA ALA A 580 4.31 -23.89 -7.95
C ALA A 580 4.26 -24.90 -6.79
N ASN A 581 5.42 -25.18 -6.17
CA ASN A 581 5.58 -26.13 -5.08
C ASN A 581 5.84 -25.46 -3.73
N LEU A 582 5.56 -24.15 -3.61
CA LEU A 582 5.76 -23.41 -2.37
C LEU A 582 5.09 -24.12 -1.20
N ALA A 583 5.91 -24.56 -0.25
CA ALA A 583 5.51 -25.23 0.98
C ALA A 583 6.24 -24.54 2.15
N LEU A 584 5.47 -24.03 3.09
CA LEU A 584 6.00 -23.31 4.25
C LEU A 584 5.72 -24.11 5.51
N LYS A 585 6.75 -24.32 6.32
CA LYS A 585 6.61 -24.78 7.69
C LYS A 585 6.30 -23.56 8.54
N TRP A 586 5.03 -23.20 8.67
CA TRP A 586 4.54 -22.02 9.39
C TRP A 586 3.72 -22.44 10.61
N LEU A 587 3.88 -21.73 11.73
CA LEU A 587 3.18 -21.98 12.99
C LEU A 587 1.70 -21.56 12.92
N GLY A 588 1.41 -20.49 12.19
CA GLY A 588 0.04 -20.00 12.00
C GLY A 588 -0.75 -20.79 10.96
N SER A 589 -1.94 -20.29 10.64
CA SER A 589 -2.79 -20.84 9.59
C SER A 589 -3.70 -19.77 8.99
N PHE A 590 -3.94 -19.87 7.69
CA PHE A 590 -5.08 -19.21 7.04
C PHE A 590 -6.32 -20.06 7.32
N ARG A 591 -7.30 -19.49 8.04
CA ARG A 591 -8.53 -20.19 8.44
C ARG A 591 -9.71 -19.22 8.30
N SER A 592 -10.93 -19.75 8.21
CA SER A 592 -12.15 -18.95 8.17
C SER A 592 -12.88 -19.02 9.51
N GLY A 593 -13.79 -18.08 9.76
CA GLY A 593 -14.71 -18.13 10.91
C GLY A 593 -14.08 -17.63 12.21
N TYR A 594 -12.94 -16.96 12.11
CA TYR A 594 -12.27 -16.31 13.24
C TYR A 594 -12.56 -14.81 13.33
N GLU A 595 -13.23 -14.27 12.30
CA GLU A 595 -13.53 -12.85 12.17
C GLU A 595 -14.42 -12.39 13.32
N THR A 596 -14.27 -11.12 13.68
CA THR A 596 -15.08 -10.51 14.72
C THR A 596 -15.79 -9.27 14.20
N VAL A 597 -17.00 -9.03 14.72
CA VAL A 597 -17.78 -7.83 14.47
C VAL A 597 -17.97 -7.10 15.80
N GLY A 598 -17.60 -5.83 15.81
CA GLY A 598 -17.72 -4.95 16.95
C GLY A 598 -18.87 -3.96 16.77
N ASN A 599 -19.68 -3.80 17.82
CA ASN A 599 -20.84 -2.91 17.85
C ASN A 599 -21.00 -2.24 19.21
N TRP A 600 -21.64 -1.06 19.21
CA TRP A 600 -22.08 -0.42 20.46
C TRP A 600 -23.40 -1.02 20.94
N VAL A 601 -23.39 -1.68 22.10
CA VAL A 601 -24.58 -2.27 22.74
C VAL A 601 -24.72 -1.67 24.13
N GLY A 602 -25.78 -0.89 24.36
CA GLY A 602 -26.07 -0.30 25.67
C GLY A 602 -24.98 0.67 26.18
N GLY A 603 -24.35 1.44 25.29
CA GLY A 603 -23.28 2.37 25.66
C GLY A 603 -21.93 1.69 25.96
N ARG A 604 -21.75 0.43 25.57
CA ARG A 604 -20.48 -0.29 25.63
C ARG A 604 -20.11 -0.89 24.27
N TRP A 605 -18.83 -0.84 23.92
CA TRP A 605 -18.30 -1.61 22.80
C TRP A 605 -18.33 -3.11 23.11
N VAL A 606 -18.92 -3.90 22.22
CA VAL A 606 -19.03 -5.36 22.33
C VAL A 606 -18.55 -5.98 21.03
N VAL A 607 -17.59 -6.91 21.15
CA VAL A 607 -17.05 -7.69 20.03
C VAL A 607 -17.62 -9.10 20.09
N THR A 608 -18.12 -9.60 18.95
CA THR A 608 -18.67 -10.95 18.81
C THR A 608 -18.02 -11.66 17.64
N LYS A 609 -17.97 -13.00 17.66
CA LYS A 609 -17.46 -13.79 16.53
C LYS A 609 -18.48 -13.83 15.40
N GLY A 610 -18.02 -13.61 14.17
CA GLY A 610 -18.84 -13.68 12.97
C GLY A 610 -18.25 -12.87 11.81
N LYS A 611 -18.72 -13.17 10.60
CA LYS A 611 -18.63 -12.25 9.46
C LYS A 611 -19.75 -11.22 9.56
N ALA A 612 -19.49 -10.02 9.06
CA ALA A 612 -20.48 -8.96 9.00
C ALA A 612 -21.61 -9.28 8.02
#